data_AF-A0A929Y3J8-F1
#
_entry.id   AF-A0A929Y3J8-F1
#
_cell.length_a   1.000
_cell.length_b   1.000
_cell.length_c   1.000
_cell.angle_alpha   90.00
_cell.angle_beta   90.00
_cell.angle_gamma   90.00
#
_symmetry.space_group_name_H-M   'P 1'
#
loop_
_entity.id
_entity.type
_entity.pdbx_description
1 polymer ?
#
loop_
_entity_poly.entity_id
_entity_poly.type
_entity_poly.pdbx_seq_one_letter_code
_entity_poly.pdbx_strand_id
1 'polypeptide(L)' 'MPMRRKDRQVTEKEEILQIMQNCDVVRLGIKDEDSYPYIVPLNFGMEEMEGQVVLYLHSAREGHKLDLLRKD' A
#
# COMPACT_ATOMS: atom_id res chain seq x y z
N MET A 1 -4.69 9.98 -17.22
CA MET A 1 -5.58 11.05 -16.68
C MET A 1 -4.76 11.93 -15.74
N PRO A 2 -4.78 13.27 -15.85
CA PRO A 2 -4.12 14.13 -14.88
C PRO A 2 -4.86 14.11 -13.53
N MET A 3 -4.15 14.37 -12.42
CA MET A 3 -4.76 14.44 -11.09
C MET A 3 -5.89 15.47 -11.04
N ARG A 4 -7.06 15.08 -10.52
CA ARG A 4 -8.25 15.94 -10.48
C ARG A 4 -8.02 17.22 -9.66
N ARG A 5 -7.25 17.14 -8.58
CA ARG A 5 -6.85 18.27 -7.71
C ARG A 5 -5.34 18.44 -7.69
N LYS A 6 -4.81 19.12 -8.70
CA LYS A 6 -3.36 19.38 -8.81
C LYS A 6 -2.81 20.17 -7.64
N ASP A 7 -3.62 21.03 -7.04
CA ASP A 7 -3.30 21.82 -5.85
C ASP A 7 -3.05 20.97 -4.60
N ARG A 8 -3.44 19.69 -4.60
CA ARG A 8 -3.24 18.73 -3.51
C ARG A 8 -2.22 17.64 -3.84
N GLN A 9 -1.52 17.75 -4.97
CA GLN A 9 -0.51 16.76 -5.32
C GLN A 9 0.72 16.98 -4.45
N VAL A 10 1.09 15.96 -3.67
CA VAL A 10 2.38 15.92 -2.99
C VAL A 10 3.38 15.23 -3.91
N THR A 11 4.49 15.89 -4.21
CA THR A 11 5.55 15.37 -5.10
C THR A 11 6.88 15.19 -4.39
N GLU A 12 7.11 15.92 -3.30
CA GLU A 12 8.36 15.86 -2.55
C GLU A 12 8.43 14.55 -1.76
N LYS A 13 9.49 13.76 -2.02
CA LYS A 13 9.68 12.43 -1.40
C LYS A 13 9.64 12.50 0.13
N GLU A 14 10.30 13.49 0.70
CA GLU A 14 10.37 13.67 2.16
C GLU A 14 8.98 13.91 2.78
N GLU A 15 8.14 14.70 2.11
CA GLU A 15 6.76 14.95 2.58
C GLU A 15 5.91 13.67 2.48
N ILE A 16 6.07 12.90 1.41
CA ILE A 16 5.41 11.59 1.27
C ILE A 16 5.83 10.65 2.41
N LEU A 17 7.12 10.57 2.72
CA LEU A 17 7.65 9.73 3.80
C LEU A 17 7.10 10.16 5.16
N GLN A 18 7.05 11.46 5.44
CA GLN A 18 6.47 11.99 6.68
C GLN A 18 4.98 11.65 6.82
N ILE A 19 4.21 11.73 5.73
CA ILE A 19 2.80 11.31 5.74
C ILE A 19 2.69 9.83 6.07
N MET A 20 3.53 8.98 5.47
CA MET A 20 3.54 7.54 5.70
C MET A 20 3.92 7.20 7.15
N GLN A 21 4.91 7.87 7.74
CA GLN A 21 5.33 7.69 9.13
C GLN A 21 4.25 8.04 10.15
N ASN A 22 3.33 8.95 9.80
CA ASN A 22 2.21 9.36 10.65
C ASN A 22 0.96 8.48 10.49
N CYS A 23 1.04 7.39 9.72
CA CYS A 23 -0.08 6.49 9.47
C CYS A 23 0.12 5.15 10.19
N ASP A 24 -0.92 4.64 10.85
CA ASP A 24 -0.87 3.34 11.54
C ASP A 24 -1.30 2.16 10.64
N VAL A 25 -2.09 2.43 9.61
CA VAL A 25 -2.78 1.43 8.79
C VAL A 25 -2.65 1.73 7.30
N VAL A 26 -2.29 0.71 6.52
CA VAL A 26 -2.43 0.72 5.06
C VAL A 26 -3.68 -0.06 4.65
N ARG A 27 -4.34 0.37 3.57
CA ARG A 27 -5.41 -0.39 2.92
C ARG A 27 -4.85 -0.97 1.63
N LEU A 28 -4.58 -2.27 1.64
CA LEU A 28 -4.04 -2.97 0.47
C LEU A 28 -5.19 -3.39 -0.44
N GLY A 29 -5.23 -2.84 -1.65
CA GLY A 29 -6.13 -3.28 -2.72
C GLY A 29 -5.42 -4.34 -3.57
N ILE A 30 -6.03 -5.53 -3.66
CA ILE A 30 -5.51 -6.68 -4.41
C ILE A 30 -6.51 -6.97 -5.52
N LYS A 31 -6.01 -7.29 -6.71
CA LYS A 31 -6.87 -7.71 -7.82
C LYS A 31 -7.53 -9.04 -7.45
N ASP A 32 -8.85 -9.09 -7.55
CA ASP A 32 -9.62 -10.32 -7.45
C ASP A 32 -10.19 -10.69 -8.83
N GLU A 33 -10.49 -11.96 -9.04
CA GLU A 33 -11.06 -12.47 -10.29
C GLU A 33 -12.48 -11.90 -10.52
N ASP A 34 -13.18 -11.58 -9.44
CA ASP A 34 -14.56 -11.07 -9.44
C ASP A 34 -14.67 -9.57 -9.72
N SER A 35 -14.03 -9.04 -10.77
CA SER A 35 -14.19 -7.64 -11.29
C SER A 35 -13.97 -6.47 -10.30
N TYR A 36 -13.86 -6.73 -8.99
CA TYR A 36 -13.79 -5.77 -7.90
C TYR A 36 -12.51 -6.04 -7.10
N PRO A 37 -11.80 -4.99 -6.65
CA PRO A 37 -10.60 -5.16 -5.85
C PRO A 37 -10.96 -5.66 -4.44
N TYR A 38 -10.21 -6.65 -3.96
CA TYR A 38 -10.24 -7.06 -2.55
C TYR A 38 -9.40 -6.07 -1.71
N ILE A 39 -10.04 -5.37 -0.78
CA ILE A 39 -9.40 -4.34 0.06
C ILE A 39 -9.30 -4.81 1.50
N VAL A 40 -8.09 -4.88 2.03
CA VAL A 40 -7.82 -5.29 3.42
C VAL A 40 -6.99 -4.24 4.19
N PRO A 41 -7.46 -3.76 5.36
CA PRO A 41 -6.66 -2.91 6.24
C PRO A 41 -5.63 -3.75 7.01
N LEU A 42 -4.39 -3.29 7.06
CA LEU A 42 -3.28 -3.96 7.74
C LEU A 42 -2.42 -2.92 8.48
N ASN A 43 -1.96 -3.27 9.67
CA ASN A 43 -0.83 -2.58 10.29
C ASN A 43 0.42 -2.85 9.45
N PHE A 44 1.32 -1.88 9.40
CA PHE A 44 2.55 -1.98 8.63
C PHE A 44 3.75 -1.47 9.41
N GLY A 45 4.91 -2.06 9.13
CA GLY A 45 6.21 -1.41 9.35
C GLY A 45 6.72 -0.84 8.02
N MET A 46 7.62 0.14 8.07
CA MET A 46 8.25 0.68 6.88
C MET A 46 9.75 0.89 7.08
N GLU A 47 10.51 0.72 6.01
CA GLU A 47 11.94 1.04 5.95
C GLU A 47 12.24 1.67 4.59
N GLU A 48 13.26 2.52 4.53
CA GLU A 48 13.84 2.96 3.26
C GLU A 48 15.09 2.14 2.95
N MET A 49 15.08 1.42 1.83
CA MET A 49 16.18 0.59 1.35
C MET A 49 16.52 0.96 -0.09
N GLU A 50 17.78 1.30 -0.37
CA GLU A 50 18.27 1.58 -1.74
C GLU A 50 17.44 2.66 -2.47
N GLY A 51 16.93 3.65 -1.73
CA GLY A 51 16.10 4.73 -2.26
C GLY A 51 14.64 4.37 -2.49
N GLN A 52 14.22 3.14 -2.17
CA GLN A 52 12.85 2.63 -2.23
C GLN A 52 12.25 2.50 -0.85
N VAL A 53 10.92 2.67 -0.76
CA VAL A 53 10.18 2.43 0.48
C VAL A 53 9.68 0.99 0.49
N VAL A 54 10.07 0.24 1.51
CA VAL A 54 9.63 -1.14 1.74
C VAL A 54 8.58 -1.14 2.84
N LEU A 55 7.41 -1.73 2.56
CA LEU A 55 6.33 -1.91 3.53
C LEU A 55 6.31 -3.36 4.01
N TYR A 56 6.42 -3.57 5.32
CA TYR A 56 6.34 -4.86 5.97
C TYR A 56 4.94 -5.09 6.52
N LEU A 57 4.30 -6.19 6.11
CA LEU A 57 2.96 -6.56 6.53
C LEU A 57 3.00 -7.91 7.23
N HIS A 58 2.34 -8.01 8.39
CA HIS A 58 2.18 -9.29 9.06
C HIS A 58 0.97 -10.07 8.53
N SER A 59 1.11 -11.38 8.39
CA SER A 59 0.03 -12.26 7.93
C SER A 59 0.21 -13.71 8.36
N ALA A 60 -0.90 -14.44 8.44
CA ALA A 60 -0.89 -15.90 8.43
C ALA A 60 -0.28 -16.41 7.10
N ARG A 61 0.24 -17.64 7.08
CA ARG A 61 0.88 -18.24 5.88
C ARG A 61 -0.11 -18.70 4.81
N GLU A 62 -1.40 -18.63 5.11
CA GLU A 62 -2.53 -19.02 4.25
C GLU A 62 -3.66 -17.99 4.33
N GLY A 63 -4.58 -18.05 3.36
CA GLY A 63 -5.80 -17.24 3.31
C GLY A 63 -5.92 -16.39 2.06
N HIS A 64 -7.14 -15.88 1.83
CA HIS A 64 -7.56 -15.22 0.58
C HIS A 64 -6.57 -14.18 0.05
N LYS A 65 -6.08 -13.28 0.90
CA LYS A 65 -5.12 -12.25 0.48
C LYS A 65 -3.83 -12.82 -0.10
N LEU A 66 -3.30 -13.89 0.49
CA LEU A 66 -2.06 -14.51 0.02
C LEU A 66 -2.31 -15.34 -1.23
N ASP A 67 -3.47 -15.99 -1.31
CA ASP A 67 -3.85 -16.74 -2.50
C ASP A 67 -4.02 -15.82 -3.71
N LEU A 68 -4.57 -14.61 -3.52
CA LEU A 68 -4.61 -13.58 -4.56
C LEU A 68 -3.21 -13.04 -4.91
N LEU A 69 -2.38 -12.68 -3.92
CA LEU A 69 -1.02 -12.17 -4.19
C LEU A 69 -0.09 -13.18 -4.88
N ARG A 70 -0.35 -14.49 -4.74
CA ARG A 70 0.42 -15.54 -5.43
C ARG A 70 0.03 -15.71 -6.90
N LYS A 71 -1.15 -15.19 -7.30
CA LYS A 71 -1.69 -15.31 -8.66
C LYS A 71 -1.30 -14.12 -9.56
N ASP A 72 -0.93 -12.98 -8.98
CA ASP A 72 -0.40 -11.80 -9.68
C ASP A 72 1.07 -11.99 -10.07
#